data_AF-A0A1S1SUV9-F1
#
_entry.id   AF-A0A1S1SUV9-F1
#
_cell.length_a   1.000
_cell.length_b   1.000
_cell.length_c   1.000
_cell.angle_alpha   90.00
_cell.angle_beta   90.00
_cell.angle_gamma   90.00
#
_symmetry.space_group_name_H-M   'P 1'
#
loop_
_entity.id
_entity.type
_entity.pdbx_description
1 polymer ?
#
loop_
_entity_poly.entity_id
_entity_poly.type
_entity_poly.pdbx_seq_one_letter_code
_entity_poly.pdbx_strand_id
1 'polypeptide(L)'
;MIGLVNLGRPGLAGWTAVLAVALAACRSPEEQRARDLQNDAQGCAAAGFTPGSNAMANCMNTAAAARSADKDRQAAAERQQQARQTADDAAWDRRVQKIRDDTRADADAWSSGTGRYASAPSNDDDDTMPSAAGLDGMECVGTGPDSACNAR
;
A
#
# COMPACT_ATOMS: atom_id res chain seq x y z
N MET A 1 -22.30 -43.21 -0.29
CA MET A 1 -23.08 -43.21 -1.55
C MET A 1 -22.95 -41.83 -2.17
N ILE A 2 -22.17 -41.71 -3.23
CA ILE A 2 -21.89 -40.44 -3.93
C ILE A 2 -22.92 -40.35 -5.06
N GLY A 3 -23.90 -39.47 -4.91
CA GLY A 3 -24.88 -39.19 -5.97
C GLY A 3 -24.27 -38.29 -7.03
N LEU A 4 -24.11 -38.81 -8.25
CA LEU A 4 -23.83 -38.01 -9.43
C LEU A 4 -25.01 -37.05 -9.68
N VAL A 5 -24.75 -35.75 -9.69
CA VAL A 5 -25.70 -34.76 -10.21
C VAL A 5 -25.25 -34.33 -11.59
N ASN A 6 -26.11 -34.68 -12.53
CA ASN A 6 -26.12 -34.43 -13.97
C ASN A 6 -25.80 -32.96 -14.32
N LEU A 7 -24.69 -32.71 -15.02
CA LEU A 7 -24.33 -31.40 -15.59
C LEU A 7 -24.84 -31.32 -17.03
N GLY A 8 -26.10 -30.89 -17.19
CA GLY A 8 -26.71 -30.64 -18.49
C GLY A 8 -27.55 -29.37 -18.47
N ARG A 9 -26.95 -28.23 -18.87
CA ARG A 9 -27.54 -27.06 -19.59
C ARG A 9 -26.66 -25.80 -19.41
N PRO A 10 -25.95 -25.35 -20.46
CA PRO A 10 -25.21 -24.10 -20.44
C PRO A 10 -26.19 -22.96 -20.78
N GLY A 11 -26.67 -22.22 -19.80
CA GLY A 11 -27.53 -21.07 -20.09
C GLY A 11 -28.01 -20.23 -18.92
N LEU A 12 -27.98 -20.75 -17.69
CA LEU A 12 -28.51 -20.03 -16.51
C LEU A 12 -27.58 -20.12 -15.27
N ALA A 13 -26.36 -20.62 -15.44
CA ALA A 13 -25.43 -20.91 -14.33
C ALA A 13 -24.47 -19.77 -13.96
N GLY A 14 -24.53 -18.62 -14.64
CA GLY A 14 -23.68 -17.46 -14.32
C GLY A 14 -24.13 -16.71 -13.07
N TRP A 15 -25.45 -16.56 -12.89
CA TRP A 15 -26.02 -15.72 -11.82
C TRP A 15 -26.09 -16.43 -10.47
N THR A 16 -26.22 -17.75 -10.45
CA THR A 16 -26.27 -18.53 -9.20
C THR A 16 -24.90 -18.60 -8.49
N ALA A 17 -23.80 -18.56 -9.24
CA ALA A 17 -22.46 -18.56 -8.67
C ALA A 17 -22.13 -17.27 -7.90
N VAL A 18 -22.56 -16.11 -8.41
CA VAL A 18 -22.33 -14.80 -7.73
C VAL A 18 -23.11 -14.71 -6.42
N LEU A 19 -24.35 -15.22 -6.40
CA LEU A 19 -25.15 -15.30 -5.17
C LEU A 19 -24.53 -16.23 -4.13
N ALA A 20 -24.04 -17.41 -4.53
CA ALA A 20 -23.38 -18.34 -3.60
C ALA A 20 -22.10 -17.74 -2.97
N VAL A 21 -21.34 -16.93 -3.72
CA VAL A 21 -20.16 -16.22 -3.18
C VAL A 21 -20.56 -15.07 -2.25
N ALA A 22 -21.63 -14.33 -2.56
CA ALA A 22 -22.13 -13.25 -1.71
C ALA A 22 -22.64 -13.75 -0.33
N LEU A 23 -23.29 -14.92 -0.28
CA LEU A 23 -23.73 -15.52 0.98
C LEU A 23 -22.57 -16.06 1.84
N ALA A 24 -21.46 -16.49 1.23
CA ALA A 24 -20.27 -16.92 1.96
C ALA A 24 -19.52 -15.76 2.67
N ALA A 25 -19.75 -14.51 2.23
CA ALA A 25 -19.16 -13.32 2.85
C ALA A 25 -19.94 -12.82 4.08
N CYS A 26 -21.20 -13.23 4.24
CA CYS A 26 -22.04 -12.88 5.39
C CYS A 26 -21.87 -13.89 6.54
N ARG A 27 -20.66 -14.07 7.08
CA ARG A 27 -20.54 -14.72 8.40
C ARG A 27 -21.03 -13.78 9.48
N SER A 28 -21.94 -14.25 10.31
CA SER A 28 -22.42 -13.46 11.43
C SER A 28 -21.30 -13.25 12.46
N PRO A 29 -21.33 -12.14 13.22
CA PRO A 29 -20.35 -11.88 14.27
C PRO A 29 -20.34 -12.98 15.34
N GLU A 30 -21.49 -13.65 15.60
CA GLU A 30 -21.52 -14.79 16.51
C GLU A 30 -20.78 -16.02 15.98
N GLU A 31 -20.86 -16.31 14.68
CA GLU A 31 -20.13 -17.42 14.07
C GLU A 31 -18.61 -17.19 14.10
N GLN A 32 -18.16 -15.96 13.87
CA GLN A 32 -16.74 -15.63 13.99
C GLN A 32 -16.26 -15.80 15.43
N ARG A 33 -17.03 -15.32 16.40
CA ARG A 33 -16.68 -15.47 17.82
C ARG A 33 -16.60 -16.93 18.24
N ALA A 34 -17.50 -17.78 17.75
CA ALA A 34 -17.46 -19.22 18.02
C ALA A 34 -16.20 -19.89 17.44
N ARG A 35 -15.83 -19.55 16.20
CA ARG A 35 -14.60 -20.06 15.56
C ARG A 35 -13.34 -19.60 16.26
N ASP A 36 -13.29 -18.32 16.62
CA ASP A 36 -12.19 -17.74 17.38
C ASP A 36 -11.99 -18.46 18.71
N LEU A 37 -13.08 -18.70 19.45
CA LEU A 37 -13.05 -19.44 20.71
C LEU A 37 -12.54 -20.87 20.52
N GLN A 38 -12.94 -21.53 19.43
CA GLN A 38 -12.49 -22.87 19.09
C GLN A 38 -11.00 -22.90 18.72
N ASN A 39 -10.53 -21.92 17.94
CA ASN A 39 -9.11 -21.80 17.57
C ASN A 39 -8.24 -21.53 18.80
N ASP A 40 -8.65 -20.61 19.67
CA ASP A 40 -7.94 -20.32 20.92
C ASP A 40 -7.88 -21.56 21.82
N ALA A 41 -9.00 -22.30 21.92
CA ALA A 41 -9.04 -23.53 22.69
C ALA A 41 -8.08 -24.60 22.11
N GLN A 42 -8.04 -24.77 20.80
CA GLN A 42 -7.09 -25.68 20.15
C GLN A 42 -5.63 -25.25 20.35
N GLY A 43 -5.33 -23.95 20.24
CA GLY A 43 -4.00 -23.41 20.48
C GLY A 43 -3.53 -23.62 21.92
N CYS A 44 -4.39 -23.36 22.90
CA CYS A 44 -4.08 -23.60 24.31
C CYS A 44 -3.94 -25.09 24.62
N ALA A 45 -4.79 -25.95 24.05
CA ALA A 45 -4.64 -27.40 24.21
C ALA A 45 -3.31 -27.90 23.60
N ALA A 46 -2.93 -27.39 22.42
CA ALA A 46 -1.68 -27.72 21.75
C ALA A 46 -0.44 -27.23 22.52
N ALA A 47 -0.56 -26.13 23.27
CA ALA A 47 0.47 -25.65 24.20
C ALA A 47 0.56 -26.48 25.49
N GLY A 48 -0.27 -27.52 25.65
CA GLY A 48 -0.25 -28.45 26.78
C GLY A 48 -1.17 -28.05 27.94
N PHE A 49 -2.02 -27.04 27.79
CA PHE A 49 -2.98 -26.67 28.83
C PHE A 49 -4.13 -27.69 28.88
N THR A 50 -4.45 -28.17 30.08
CA THR A 50 -5.52 -29.15 30.28
C THR A 50 -6.90 -28.48 30.10
N PRO A 51 -7.77 -29.03 29.24
CA PRO A 51 -9.14 -28.52 29.07
C PRO A 51 -9.90 -28.48 30.40
N GLY A 52 -10.63 -27.38 30.64
CA GLY A 52 -11.38 -27.18 31.89
C GLY A 52 -10.55 -26.74 33.09
N SER A 53 -9.23 -26.59 32.96
CA SER A 53 -8.38 -26.03 34.03
C SER A 53 -8.39 -24.50 34.05
N ASN A 54 -8.07 -23.91 35.21
CA ASN A 54 -7.86 -22.46 35.32
C ASN A 54 -6.71 -21.97 34.41
N ALA A 55 -5.69 -22.80 34.19
CA ALA A 55 -4.57 -22.47 33.32
C ALA A 55 -5.01 -22.32 31.85
N MET A 56 -5.92 -23.19 31.39
CA MET A 56 -6.54 -23.07 30.07
C MET A 56 -7.34 -21.79 29.92
N ALA A 57 -8.16 -21.44 30.92
CA ALA A 57 -8.95 -20.20 30.89
C ALA A 57 -8.05 -18.95 30.80
N ASN A 58 -6.92 -18.94 31.53
CA ASN A 58 -5.93 -17.86 31.46
C ASN A 58 -5.25 -17.79 30.08
N CYS A 59 -4.92 -18.94 29.49
CA CYS A 59 -4.37 -18.99 28.12
C CYS A 59 -5.37 -18.41 27.11
N MET A 60 -6.64 -18.83 27.17
CA MET A 60 -7.69 -18.33 26.26
C MET A 60 -7.93 -16.83 26.41
N ASN A 61 -7.95 -16.31 27.65
CA ASN A 61 -8.07 -14.86 27.88
C ASN A 61 -6.89 -14.09 27.28
N THR A 62 -5.67 -14.61 27.43
CA THR A 62 -4.47 -14.02 26.84
C THR A 62 -4.54 -14.03 25.32
N ALA A 63 -4.98 -15.14 24.73
CA ALA A 63 -5.17 -15.26 23.28
C ALA A 63 -6.21 -14.25 22.75
N ALA A 64 -7.36 -14.12 23.42
CA ALA A 64 -8.39 -13.14 23.06
C ALA A 64 -7.89 -11.69 23.17
N ALA A 65 -7.12 -11.37 24.21
CA ALA A 65 -6.50 -10.05 24.38
C ALA A 65 -5.48 -9.77 23.27
N ALA A 66 -4.62 -10.75 22.95
CA ALA A 66 -3.65 -10.63 21.86
C ALA A 66 -4.33 -10.38 20.51
N ARG A 67 -5.39 -11.14 20.18
CA ARG A 67 -6.16 -10.95 18.95
C ARG A 67 -6.79 -9.55 18.85
N SER A 68 -7.27 -9.02 19.98
CA SER A 68 -7.84 -7.66 20.01
C SER A 68 -6.75 -6.61 19.75
N ALA A 69 -5.60 -6.74 20.42
CA ALA A 69 -4.46 -5.87 20.19
C ALA A 69 -3.91 -5.95 18.76
N ASP A 70 -3.94 -7.12 18.13
CA ASP A 70 -3.55 -7.30 16.73
C ASP A 70 -4.49 -6.58 15.77
N LYS A 71 -5.80 -6.65 16.01
CA LYS A 71 -6.80 -5.90 15.22
C LYS A 71 -6.58 -4.39 15.35
N ASP A 72 -6.31 -3.90 16.55
CA ASP A 72 -6.04 -2.47 16.77
C ASP A 72 -4.75 -2.03 16.07
N ARG A 73 -3.71 -2.86 16.11
CA ARG A 73 -2.45 -2.59 15.38
C ARG A 73 -2.65 -2.58 13.87
N GLN A 74 -3.41 -3.53 13.33
CA GLN A 74 -3.74 -3.57 11.90
C GLN A 74 -4.54 -2.35 11.49
N ALA A 75 -5.59 -1.99 12.24
CA ALA A 75 -6.39 -0.80 11.97
C ALA A 75 -5.56 0.49 12.06
N ALA A 76 -4.62 0.59 13.01
CA ALA A 76 -3.70 1.72 13.10
C ALA A 76 -2.74 1.78 11.90
N ALA A 77 -2.17 0.65 11.48
CA ALA A 77 -1.30 0.57 10.30
C ALA A 77 -2.04 0.95 9.01
N GLU A 78 -3.27 0.46 8.84
CA GLU A 78 -4.13 0.82 7.69
C GLU A 78 -4.42 2.32 7.66
N ARG A 79 -4.77 2.93 8.81
CA ARG A 79 -4.97 4.38 8.89
C ARG A 79 -3.71 5.16 8.54
N GLN A 80 -2.55 4.70 8.98
CA GLN A 80 -1.28 5.34 8.62
C GLN A 80 -0.98 5.21 7.12
N GLN A 81 -1.26 4.06 6.51
CA GLN A 81 -1.10 3.87 5.07
C GLN A 81 -2.06 4.77 4.27
N GLN A 82 -3.32 4.84 4.68
CA GLN A 82 -4.31 5.74 4.06
C GLN A 82 -3.91 7.21 4.19
N ALA A 83 -3.39 7.62 5.35
CA ALA A 83 -2.89 8.98 5.55
C ALA A 83 -1.68 9.31 4.66
N ARG A 84 -0.79 8.33 4.41
CA ARG A 84 0.33 8.50 3.47
C ARG A 84 -0.16 8.62 2.04
N GLN A 85 -1.02 7.71 1.60
CA GLN A 85 -1.58 7.73 0.24
C GLN A 85 -2.31 9.05 -0.04
N THR A 86 -3.15 9.52 0.88
CA THR A 86 -3.84 10.80 0.72
C THR A 86 -2.89 12.01 0.70
N ALA A 87 -1.78 11.97 1.44
CA ALA A 87 -0.76 13.00 1.38
C ALA A 87 0.01 12.99 0.04
N ASP A 88 0.34 11.80 -0.46
CA ASP A 88 1.02 11.59 -1.74
C ASP A 88 0.13 12.02 -2.91
N ASP A 89 -1.16 11.65 -2.89
CA ASP A 89 -2.16 12.07 -3.88
C ASP A 89 -2.29 13.61 -3.91
N ALA A 90 -2.38 14.23 -2.73
CA ALA A 90 -2.44 15.70 -2.64
C ALA A 90 -1.14 16.37 -3.14
N ALA A 91 0.01 15.72 -2.98
CA ALA A 91 1.27 16.22 -3.51
C ALA A 91 1.35 16.06 -5.05
N TRP A 92 0.87 14.94 -5.57
CA TRP A 92 0.75 14.69 -7.00
C TRP A 92 -0.17 15.71 -7.68
N ASP A 93 -1.34 15.97 -7.10
CA ASP A 93 -2.29 16.96 -7.62
C ASP A 93 -1.68 18.36 -7.72
N ARG A 94 -0.92 18.78 -6.69
CA ARG A 94 -0.18 20.06 -6.74
C ARG A 94 0.86 20.08 -7.86
N ARG A 95 1.59 18.98 -8.08
CA ARG A 95 2.58 18.87 -9.16
C ARG A 95 1.91 18.97 -10.54
N VAL A 96 0.79 18.28 -10.73
CA VAL A 96 0.01 18.33 -11.99
C VAL A 96 -0.56 19.72 -12.25
N GLN A 97 -1.06 20.40 -11.21
CA GLN A 97 -1.53 21.78 -11.33
C GLN A 97 -0.39 22.72 -11.77
N LYS A 98 0.77 22.65 -11.12
CA LYS A 98 1.95 23.43 -11.51
C LYS A 98 2.32 23.21 -12.98
N ILE A 99 2.44 21.95 -13.41
CA ILE A 99 2.78 21.64 -14.82
C ILE A 99 1.75 22.24 -15.78
N ARG A 100 0.46 22.20 -15.44
CA ARG A 100 -0.61 22.77 -16.26
C ARG A 100 -0.50 24.29 -16.35
N ASP A 101 -0.22 24.95 -15.24
CA ASP A 101 -0.07 26.41 -15.17
C ASP A 101 1.17 26.87 -15.94
N ASP A 102 2.30 26.16 -15.79
CA ASP A 102 3.53 26.41 -16.56
C ASP A 102 3.30 26.23 -18.06
N THR A 103 2.64 25.14 -18.46
CA THR A 103 2.29 24.88 -19.88
C THR A 103 1.39 25.98 -20.45
N ARG A 104 0.46 26.50 -19.65
CA ARG A 104 -0.42 27.60 -20.05
C ARG A 104 0.36 28.91 -20.19
N ALA A 105 1.22 29.22 -19.23
CA ALA A 105 2.07 30.41 -19.28
C ALA A 105 2.98 30.40 -20.51
N ASP A 106 3.55 29.23 -20.84
CA ASP A 106 4.32 29.05 -22.08
C ASP A 106 3.44 29.31 -23.31
N ALA A 107 2.27 28.68 -23.42
CA ALA A 107 1.37 28.88 -24.54
C ALA A 107 0.98 30.37 -24.73
N ASP A 108 0.72 31.08 -23.62
CA ASP A 108 0.41 32.51 -23.62
C ASP A 108 1.64 33.35 -24.06
N ALA A 109 2.86 33.00 -23.62
CA ALA A 109 4.10 33.66 -24.06
C ALA A 109 4.41 33.43 -25.55
N TRP A 110 4.14 32.23 -26.07
CA TRP A 110 4.24 31.92 -27.50
C TRP A 110 3.22 32.72 -28.32
N SER A 111 1.96 32.78 -27.88
CA SER A 111 0.90 33.49 -28.62
C SER A 111 1.04 35.01 -28.64
N SER A 112 1.60 35.60 -27.57
CA SER A 112 1.81 37.05 -27.44
C SER A 112 3.08 37.56 -28.13
N GLY A 113 3.88 36.67 -28.74
CA GLY A 113 5.13 37.05 -29.41
C GLY A 113 6.24 37.49 -28.44
N THR A 114 6.03 37.36 -27.13
CA THR A 114 7.04 37.62 -26.10
C THR A 114 7.89 36.40 -25.76
N GLY A 115 7.69 35.29 -26.48
CA GLY A 115 8.44 34.04 -26.35
C GLY A 115 9.94 34.22 -26.67
N ARG A 116 10.68 34.83 -25.74
CA ARG A 116 12.08 34.46 -25.52
C ARG A 116 12.07 33.00 -25.14
N TYR A 117 13.03 32.20 -25.63
CA TYR A 117 13.28 30.82 -25.23
C TYR A 117 13.09 30.66 -23.72
N ALA A 118 11.85 30.36 -23.30
CA ALA A 118 11.51 30.15 -21.91
C ALA A 118 12.17 28.82 -21.61
N SER A 119 13.07 28.84 -20.65
CA SER A 119 13.78 27.67 -20.14
C SER A 119 12.77 26.52 -20.07
N ALA A 120 13.09 25.40 -20.73
CA ALA A 120 12.31 24.17 -20.65
C ALA A 120 11.84 23.96 -19.20
N PRO A 121 10.61 23.45 -18.97
CA PRO A 121 10.03 23.35 -17.65
C PRO A 121 11.11 22.83 -16.70
N SER A 122 11.49 23.68 -15.75
CA SER A 122 12.47 23.32 -14.76
C SER A 122 11.89 22.13 -14.02
N ASN A 123 12.35 20.94 -14.40
CA ASN A 123 12.32 19.79 -13.53
C ASN A 123 13.26 20.17 -12.39
N ASP A 124 12.75 20.94 -11.43
CA ASP A 124 13.32 21.06 -10.07
C ASP A 124 13.09 19.72 -9.35
N ASP A 125 13.34 18.61 -10.04
CA ASP A 125 13.80 17.39 -9.41
C ASP A 125 15.27 17.72 -9.09
N ASP A 126 15.49 18.37 -7.94
CA ASP A 126 16.75 18.39 -7.21
C ASP A 126 17.06 16.94 -6.79
N ASP A 127 17.24 16.07 -7.78
CA ASP A 127 18.19 14.97 -7.73
C ASP A 127 19.55 15.65 -7.52
N THR A 128 19.86 15.91 -6.25
CA THR A 128 21.24 16.07 -5.79
C THR A 128 21.95 14.75 -6.10
N MET A 129 22.32 14.56 -7.36
CA MET A 129 23.36 13.63 -7.72
C MET A 129 24.64 14.20 -7.12
N PRO A 130 25.37 13.45 -6.28
CA PRO A 130 26.59 13.95 -5.68
C PRO A 130 27.51 14.40 -6.80
N SER A 131 27.83 15.68 -6.82
CA SER A 131 28.82 16.25 -7.73
C SER A 131 30.07 15.38 -7.65
N ALA A 132 30.58 14.91 -8.80
CA ALA A 132 31.81 14.12 -8.87
C ALA A 132 33.02 14.82 -8.22
N ALA A 133 32.90 16.14 -7.96
CA ALA A 133 33.79 16.95 -7.15
C ALA A 133 33.89 16.54 -5.65
N GLY A 134 33.03 15.63 -5.16
CA GLY A 134 33.05 15.11 -3.79
C GLY A 134 33.59 13.68 -3.65
N LEU A 135 34.01 13.04 -4.74
CA LEU A 135 34.63 11.72 -4.68
C LEU A 135 36.11 11.88 -4.33
N ASP A 136 36.47 11.47 -3.12
CA ASP A 136 37.84 11.45 -2.61
C ASP A 136 38.76 10.74 -3.63
N GLY A 137 39.65 11.48 -4.29
CA GLY A 137 40.58 10.96 -5.31
C GLY A 137 40.37 11.41 -6.77
N MET A 138 39.39 12.28 -7.07
CA MET A 138 39.26 12.89 -8.41
C MET A 138 39.68 14.36 -8.43
N GLU A 139 40.61 14.71 -9.30
CA GLU A 139 41.01 16.09 -9.60
C GLU A 139 40.29 16.53 -10.88
N CYS A 140 39.43 17.54 -10.77
CA CYS A 140 38.78 18.17 -11.90
C CYS A 140 39.41 19.54 -12.16
N VAL A 141 39.91 19.76 -13.38
CA VAL A 141 40.44 21.05 -13.81
C VAL A 141 39.34 21.78 -14.60
N GLY A 142 38.70 22.77 -13.96
CA GLY A 142 37.61 23.56 -14.53
C GLY A 142 36.41 23.70 -13.57
N THR A 143 35.58 24.72 -13.77
CA THR A 143 34.28 24.87 -13.10
C THR A 143 33.19 24.92 -14.17
N GLY A 144 32.43 23.84 -14.32
CA GLY A 144 31.39 23.73 -15.35
C GLY A 144 31.05 22.28 -15.72
N PRO A 145 29.93 22.05 -16.44
CA PRO A 145 29.46 20.72 -16.87
C PRO A 145 30.40 20.01 -17.87
N ASP A 146 31.41 20.73 -18.36
CA ASP A 146 32.43 20.35 -19.33
C ASP A 146 33.81 20.14 -18.69
N SER A 147 33.89 20.14 -17.35
CA SER A 147 35.15 19.92 -16.64
C SER A 147 35.68 18.50 -16.88
N ALA A 148 36.89 18.40 -17.41
CA ALA A 148 37.58 17.12 -17.53
C ALA A 148 38.09 16.68 -16.15
N CYS A 149 37.46 15.66 -15.59
CA CYS A 149 37.89 15.03 -14.34
C CYS A 149 38.77 13.81 -14.66
N ASN A 150 39.99 13.78 -14.13
CA ASN A 150 40.85 12.61 -14.20
C ASN A 150 40.90 11.93 -12.82
N ALA A 151 40.83 10.60 -12.84
CA ALA A 151 41.14 9.80 -11.67
C ALA A 151 42.65 9.90 -11.41
N ARG A 152 43.04 10.15 -10.16
CA ARG A 152 44.45 10.18 -9.76
C ARG A 152 45.05 8.78 -9.69
#